data_AF-A0A1H1L3V8-F1
#
_entry.id   AF-A0A1H1L3V8-F1
#
_cell.length_a   1.000
_cell.length_b   1.000
_cell.length_c   1.000
_cell.angle_alpha   90.00
_cell.angle_beta   90.00
_cell.angle_gamma   90.00
#
_symmetry.space_group_name_H-M   'P 1'
#
loop_
_entity.id
_entity.type
_entity.pdbx_description
1 polymer ?
#
loop_
_entity_poly.entity_id
_entity_poly.type
_entity_poly.pdbx_seq_one_letter_code
_entity_poly.pdbx_strand_id
1 'polypeptide(L)'
;MTETKIKAALIQLHAGIKNSDGPAISAALTEIEALHSAHRAELHPQLEHFLSGRSYAKALAYLGGVDQLSAKPASPPGGCGRGGKA
;
A
#
# COMPACT_ATOMS: atom_id res chain seq x y z
N MET A 1 9.82 -2.38 4.71
CA MET A 1 10.83 -2.17 3.65
C MET A 1 10.36 -2.70 2.30
N THR A 2 9.99 -3.98 2.18
CA THR A 2 9.47 -4.56 0.91
C THR A 2 8.12 -3.98 0.49
N GLU A 3 7.17 -3.85 1.42
CA GLU A 3 5.87 -3.22 1.16
C GLU A 3 6.00 -1.78 0.64
N THR A 4 7.01 -1.03 1.11
CA THR A 4 7.33 0.32 0.63
C THR A 4 7.82 0.29 -0.83
N LYS A 5 8.62 -0.71 -1.21
CA LYS A 5 9.06 -0.91 -2.60
C LYS A 5 7.89 -1.29 -3.50
N ILE A 6 7.01 -2.20 -3.04
CA ILE A 6 5.78 -2.58 -3.76
C ILE A 6 4.88 -1.36 -3.95
N LYS A 7 4.71 -0.53 -2.90
CA LYS A 7 3.95 0.73 -2.98
C LYS A 7 4.52 1.67 -4.05
N ALA A 8 5.84 1.88 -4.06
CA ALA A 8 6.50 2.72 -5.06
C ALA A 8 6.29 2.20 -6.49
N ALA A 9 6.46 0.90 -6.71
CA ALA A 9 6.25 0.28 -8.01
C ALA A 9 4.78 0.36 -8.47
N LEU A 10 3.81 0.21 -7.55
CA LEU A 10 2.38 0.41 -7.84
C LEU A 10 2.05 1.86 -8.21
N ILE A 11 2.69 2.84 -7.57
CA ILE A 11 2.55 4.27 -7.92
C ILE A 11 3.13 4.51 -9.32
N GLN A 12 4.31 3.96 -9.62
CA GLN A 12 4.93 4.06 -10.95
C GLN A 12 4.06 3.40 -12.03
N LEU A 13 3.46 2.24 -11.74
CA LEU A 13 2.53 1.58 -12.64
C LEU A 13 1.33 2.50 -12.96
N HIS A 14 0.71 3.09 -11.95
CA HIS A 14 -0.41 4.02 -12.13
C HIS A 14 0.01 5.29 -12.89
N ALA A 15 1.20 5.81 -12.62
CA ALA A 15 1.75 6.95 -13.36
C ALA A 15 2.03 6.60 -14.82
N GLY A 16 2.58 5.42 -15.11
CA GLY A 16 2.81 4.93 -16.46
C GLY A 16 1.50 4.78 -17.23
N ILE A 17 0.47 4.18 -16.61
CA ILE A 17 -0.88 4.07 -17.19
C ILE A 17 -1.45 5.46 -17.50
N LYS A 18 -1.33 6.41 -16.57
CA LYS A 18 -1.83 7.78 -16.76
C LYS A 18 -1.14 8.52 -17.91
N ASN A 19 0.15 8.26 -18.12
CA ASN A 19 0.94 8.88 -19.19
C ASN A 19 0.97 8.05 -20.49
N SER A 20 0.28 6.91 -20.53
CA SER A 20 0.37 5.92 -21.63
C SER A 20 1.81 5.50 -21.95
N ASP A 21 2.67 5.46 -20.93
CA ASP A 21 4.07 5.11 -21.07
C ASP A 21 4.24 3.59 -20.96
N GLY A 22 4.17 2.92 -22.12
CA GLY A 22 4.30 1.45 -22.22
C GLY A 22 5.55 0.89 -21.55
N PRO A 23 6.75 1.43 -21.81
CA PRO A 23 7.98 1.00 -21.15
C PRO A 23 7.92 1.11 -19.61
N ALA A 24 7.41 2.23 -19.07
CA ALA A 24 7.28 2.42 -17.64
C ALA A 24 6.27 1.45 -17.01
N ILE A 25 5.17 1.15 -17.71
CA ILE A 25 4.17 0.15 -17.27
C ILE A 25 4.82 -1.24 -17.18
N SER A 26 5.54 -1.66 -18.22
CA SER A 26 6.21 -2.96 -18.26
C SER A 26 7.27 -3.08 -17.17
N ALA A 27 8.10 -2.05 -16.97
CA ALA A 27 9.12 -2.03 -15.93
C ALA A 27 8.50 -2.15 -14.53
N ALA A 28 7.44 -1.38 -14.25
CA ALA A 28 6.75 -1.42 -12.97
C ALA A 28 6.10 -2.78 -12.71
N LEU A 29 5.50 -3.42 -13.73
CA LEU A 29 4.94 -4.76 -13.61
C LEU A 29 6.01 -5.80 -13.27
N THR A 30 7.12 -5.79 -14.01
CA THR A 30 8.25 -6.71 -13.75
C THR A 30 8.78 -6.55 -12.34
N GLU A 31 8.89 -5.31 -11.85
CA GLU A 31 9.36 -5.05 -10.49
C GLU A 31 8.37 -5.53 -9.42
N ILE A 32 7.07 -5.33 -9.62
CA ILE A 32 6.02 -5.84 -8.71
C ILE A 32 6.09 -7.37 -8.66
N GLU A 33 6.21 -8.05 -9.80
CA GLU A 33 6.27 -9.50 -9.87
C GLU A 33 7.54 -10.06 -9.21
N ALA A 34 8.70 -9.41 -9.43
CA ALA A 34 9.95 -9.79 -8.80
C ALA A 34 9.89 -9.66 -7.28
N LEU A 35 9.38 -8.53 -6.77
CA LEU A 35 9.22 -8.28 -5.33
C LEU A 35 8.19 -9.24 -4.70
N HIS A 36 7.08 -9.50 -5.40
CA HIS A 36 6.06 -10.43 -4.94
C HIS A 36 6.59 -11.86 -4.84
N SER A 37 7.29 -12.33 -5.88
CA SER A 37 7.85 -13.68 -5.90
C SER A 37 8.96 -13.86 -4.85
N ALA A 38 9.86 -12.88 -4.73
CA ALA A 38 10.98 -12.95 -3.79
C ALA A 38 10.55 -12.91 -2.32
N HIS A 39 9.47 -12.20 -1.99
CA HIS A 39 9.05 -11.96 -0.61
C HIS A 39 7.67 -12.53 -0.27
N ARG A 40 7.13 -13.44 -1.09
CA ARG A 40 5.78 -13.99 -0.90
C ARG A 40 5.50 -14.49 0.52
N ALA A 41 6.47 -15.14 1.14
CA ALA A 41 6.34 -15.69 2.50
C ALA A 41 6.35 -14.62 3.60
N GLU A 42 6.86 -13.42 3.32
CA GLU A 42 6.97 -12.30 4.25
C GLU A 42 5.86 -11.25 4.03
N LEU A 43 5.11 -11.36 2.94
CA LEU A 43 4.02 -10.42 2.62
C LEU A 43 2.78 -10.71 3.44
N HIS A 44 2.06 -9.64 3.78
CA HIS A 44 0.76 -9.77 4.42
C HIS A 44 -0.21 -10.56 3.51
N PRO A 45 -0.95 -11.55 4.03
CA PRO A 45 -1.81 -12.42 3.22
C PRO A 45 -2.86 -11.65 2.40
N GLN A 46 -3.33 -10.51 2.92
CA GLN A 46 -4.26 -9.64 2.19
C GLN A 46 -3.59 -8.94 1.00
N LEU A 47 -2.32 -8.53 1.15
CA LEU A 47 -1.54 -7.92 0.07
C LEU A 47 -1.17 -8.95 -1.00
N GLU A 48 -0.74 -10.15 -0.58
CA GLU A 48 -0.49 -11.29 -1.47
C GLU A 48 -1.72 -11.62 -2.32
N HIS A 49 -2.90 -11.66 -1.69
CA HIS A 49 -4.15 -11.90 -2.40
C HIS A 49 -4.44 -10.84 -3.49
N PHE A 50 -4.23 -9.56 -3.19
CA PHE A 50 -4.42 -8.50 -4.19
C PHE A 50 -3.41 -8.57 -5.34
N LEU A 51 -2.14 -8.87 -5.04
CA LEU A 51 -1.09 -9.01 -6.05
C LEU A 51 -1.33 -10.25 -6.93
N SER A 52 -1.71 -11.37 -6.34
CA SER A 52 -2.09 -12.61 -7.05
C SER A 52 -3.30 -12.40 -7.96
N GLY A 53 -4.31 -11.65 -7.49
CA GLY A 53 -5.49 -11.27 -8.27
C GLY A 53 -5.29 -10.09 -9.24
N ARG A 54 -4.05 -9.62 -9.45
CA ARG A 54 -3.71 -8.43 -10.28
C ARG A 54 -4.54 -7.17 -9.95
N SER A 55 -5.03 -7.08 -8.72
CA SER A 55 -5.80 -5.95 -8.21
C SER A 55 -4.88 -4.85 -7.69
N TYR A 56 -4.04 -4.30 -8.56
CA TYR A 56 -3.00 -3.31 -8.23
C TYR A 56 -3.56 -2.05 -7.55
N ALA A 57 -4.74 -1.58 -7.96
CA ALA A 57 -5.40 -0.44 -7.33
C ALA A 57 -5.80 -0.73 -5.86
N LYS A 58 -6.26 -1.97 -5.57
CA LYS A 58 -6.60 -2.39 -4.20
C LYS A 58 -5.34 -2.60 -3.35
N ALA A 59 -4.29 -3.17 -3.94
CA ALA A 59 -2.98 -3.30 -3.28
C ALA A 59 -2.43 -1.93 -2.89
N LEU A 60 -2.52 -0.94 -3.79
CA LEU A 60 -2.10 0.43 -3.51
C LEU A 60 -2.96 1.09 -2.44
N ALA A 61 -4.29 0.91 -2.48
CA ALA A 61 -5.19 1.42 -1.44
C ALA A 61 -4.92 0.79 -0.08
N TYR A 62 -4.64 -0.51 -0.03
CA TYR A 62 -4.25 -1.23 1.18
C TYR A 62 -2.96 -0.65 1.76
N LEU A 63 -1.88 -0.58 0.96
CA LEU A 63 -0.59 -0.01 1.36
C LEU A 63 -0.68 1.48 1.72
N GLY A 64 -1.56 2.23 1.05
CA GLY A 64 -1.91 3.60 1.38
C GLY A 64 -2.61 3.72 2.73
N GLY A 65 -3.49 2.78 3.07
CA GLY A 65 -4.17 2.66 4.37
C GLY A 65 -3.26 2.27 5.53
N VAL A 66 -2.35 1.31 5.31
CA VAL A 66 -1.36 0.88 6.31
C VAL A 66 -0.37 2.01 6.62
N ASP A 67 0.01 2.81 5.63
CA ASP A 67 0.87 3.99 5.83
C ASP A 67 0.23 5.03 6.77
N GLN A 68 -1.08 5.28 6.66
CA GLN A 68 -1.80 6.22 7.57
C GLN A 68 -2.05 5.62 8.96
N LEU A 69 -2.10 4.29 9.07
CA LEU A 69 -2.18 3.59 10.35
C LEU A 69 -0.80 3.50 11.03
N SER A 70 0.27 3.41 10.26
CA SER A 70 1.66 3.32 10.72
C SER A 70 2.31 4.69 10.94
N ALA A 71 1.86 5.74 10.25
CA ALA A 71 2.30 7.12 10.42
C ALA A 71 1.57 7.88 11.54
N LYS A 72 0.78 7.19 12.38
CA LYS A 72 0.15 7.82 13.55
C LYS A 72 0.68 7.17 14.83
N PRO A 73 1.42 7.89 15.71
CA PRO A 73 1.47 7.46 17.09
C PRO A 73 0.03 7.51 17.58
N ALA A 74 -0.50 6.35 17.98
CA ALA A 74 -1.74 6.24 18.71
C ALA A 74 -1.58 7.01 20.02
N SER A 75 -1.86 8.31 19.98
CA SER A 75 -2.24 9.06 21.17
C SER A 75 -3.75 8.82 21.33
N PRO A 76 -4.19 8.08 22.35
CA PRO A 76 -5.61 8.05 22.68
C PRO A 76 -5.96 9.40 23.32
N PRO A 77 -7.00 10.13 22.88
CA PRO A 77 -7.68 11.01 23.80
C PRO A 77 -8.52 10.14 24.74
N GLY A 78 -7.83 9.49 25.69
CA GLY A 78 -8.45 9.03 26.92
C GLY A 78 -8.71 10.26 27.78
N GLY A 79 -9.98 10.58 28.01
CA GLY A 79 -10.36 11.76 28.78
C GLY A 79 -11.87 11.91 28.91
N CYS A 80 -12.54 10.90 29.48
CA CYS A 80 -13.87 11.06 30.05
C CYS A 80 -13.82 12.03 31.24
N GLY A 81 -14.49 13.17 31.15
CA GLY A 81 -14.80 14.07 32.27
C GLY A 81 -15.86 15.07 31.80
N ARG A 82 -17.15 14.72 31.83
CA ARG A 82 -18.09 14.91 32.95
C ARG A 82 -18.10 16.35 33.50
N GLY A 83 -19.23 17.04 33.30
CA GLY A 83 -19.68 18.22 34.06
C GLY A 83 -19.17 19.55 33.50
N GLY A 84 -19.96 20.61 33.33
CA GLY A 84 -21.25 20.92 33.92
C GLY A 84 -21.85 22.18 33.29
N LYS A 85 -23.13 22.39 33.59
CA LYS A 85 -23.94 23.55 33.23
C LYS A 85 -23.33 24.88 33.67
N ALA A 86 -23.56 25.93 32.90
CA ALA A 86 -24.26 27.17 33.31
C ALA A 86 -24.51 28.03 32.08
#